data_AF-R7CWR4-F1
#
_entry.id   AF-R7CWR4-F1
#
_cell.length_a   1.000
_cell.length_b   1.000
_cell.length_c   1.000
_cell.angle_alpha   90.00
_cell.angle_beta   90.00
_cell.angle_gamma   90.00
#
_symmetry.space_group_name_H-M   'P 1'
#
loop_
_entity.id
_entity.type
_entity.pdbx_description
1 polymer ?
#
loop_
_entity_poly.entity_id
_entity_poly.type
_entity_poly.pdbx_seq_one_letter_code
_entity_poly.pdbx_strand_id
1 'polypeptide(L)'
;MDTFIRTNDSTCRVSAYPVATSTFQSLPMKKLRGAYGPTGYAIYDMLVNEVIRQGSFVCATTSLFSRIARYWDVSVSQVREVVDYCLQLGLFNLHLFKEYNILTSADLQRRYLQACAESRSSGRIPGRLHYL
;
A
#
# COMPACT_ATOMS: atom_id res chain seq x y z
N MET A 1 5.01 23.01 -6.85
CA MET A 1 4.85 21.90 -7.80
C MET A 1 3.80 20.98 -7.23
N ASP A 2 2.65 20.98 -7.89
CA ASP A 2 1.32 20.64 -7.40
C ASP A 2 1.18 19.19 -6.91
N THR A 3 0.88 19.05 -5.61
CA THR A 3 0.48 17.78 -5.00
C THR A 3 -0.99 17.54 -5.30
N PHE A 4 -1.30 17.20 -6.55
CA PHE A 4 -2.67 16.95 -6.97
C PHE A 4 -3.14 15.60 -6.39
N ILE A 5 -3.72 15.61 -5.18
CA ILE A 5 -4.61 14.54 -4.73
C ILE A 5 -5.83 14.61 -5.65
N ARG A 6 -5.81 13.85 -6.76
CA ARG A 6 -7.02 13.66 -7.57
C ARG A 6 -8.01 12.84 -6.76
N THR A 7 -8.86 13.50 -5.96
CA THR A 7 -10.13 12.92 -5.53
C THR A 7 -11.12 13.05 -6.68
N ASN A 8 -10.99 12.18 -7.69
CA ASN A 8 -12.04 12.07 -8.69
C ASN A 8 -13.13 11.12 -8.15
N ASP A 9 -14.36 11.60 -8.22
CA ASP A 9 -15.59 11.18 -7.53
C ASP A 9 -16.15 9.81 -7.96
N SER A 10 -15.27 8.83 -8.15
CA SER A 10 -15.63 7.43 -8.37
C SER A 10 -14.42 6.58 -8.02
N THR A 11 -14.23 6.27 -6.74
CA THR A 11 -13.22 5.30 -6.30
C THR A 11 -13.49 3.98 -7.00
N CYS A 12 -12.61 3.61 -7.93
CA CYS A 12 -12.72 2.31 -8.58
C CYS A 12 -12.49 1.23 -7.53
N ARG A 13 -13.43 0.28 -7.47
CA ARG A 13 -13.34 -0.86 -6.56
C ARG A 13 -12.32 -1.85 -7.10
N VAL A 14 -11.15 -1.86 -6.47
CA VAL A 14 -10.05 -2.77 -6.80
C VAL A 14 -10.12 -4.00 -5.90
N SER A 15 -10.16 -5.20 -6.50
CA SER A 15 -10.10 -6.48 -5.77
C SER A 15 -8.67 -7.03 -5.64
N ALA A 16 -7.81 -6.73 -6.61
CA ALA A 16 -6.42 -7.14 -6.65
C ALA A 16 -5.58 -6.09 -7.40
N TYR A 17 -4.28 -6.02 -7.12
CA TYR A 17 -3.35 -5.12 -7.80
C TYR A 17 -2.03 -5.86 -8.09
N PRO A 18 -1.30 -5.48 -9.15
CA PRO A 18 -0.03 -6.10 -9.46
C PRO A 18 1.04 -5.71 -8.43
N VAL A 19 1.86 -6.68 -8.03
CA VAL A 19 3.07 -6.48 -7.23
C VAL A 19 4.27 -6.86 -8.07
N ALA A 20 5.23 -5.93 -8.19
CA ALA A 20 6.45 -6.21 -8.95
C ALA A 20 7.20 -7.40 -8.34
N THR A 21 7.67 -8.33 -9.17
CA THR A 21 8.45 -9.50 -8.74
C THR A 21 9.75 -9.12 -8.04
N SER A 22 10.28 -7.93 -8.34
CA SER A 22 11.47 -7.35 -7.71
C SER A 22 11.19 -6.67 -6.36
N THR A 23 9.94 -6.62 -5.87
CA THR A 23 9.58 -5.93 -4.62
C THR A 23 10.44 -6.41 -3.45
N PHE A 24 10.55 -7.72 -3.24
CA PHE A 24 11.37 -8.32 -2.18
C PHE A 24 12.88 -8.10 -2.36
N GLN A 25 13.33 -7.77 -3.58
CA GLN A 25 14.74 -7.50 -3.89
C GLN A 25 15.12 -6.04 -3.67
N SER A 26 14.12 -5.15 -3.54
CA SER A 26 14.33 -3.72 -3.34
C SER A 26 15.10 -3.43 -2.04
N LEU A 27 15.98 -2.44 -2.09
CA LEU A 27 16.77 -2.02 -0.93
C LEU A 27 15.89 -1.62 0.27
N PRO A 28 14.77 -0.88 0.10
CA PRO A 28 13.83 -0.62 1.18
C PRO A 28 13.27 -1.88 1.84
N MET A 29 12.83 -2.88 1.06
CA MET A 29 12.30 -4.13 1.62
C MET A 29 13.36 -4.93 2.36
N LYS A 30 14.61 -4.96 1.86
CA LYS A 30 15.74 -5.59 2.56
C LYS A 30 16.02 -4.91 3.89
N LYS A 31 16.01 -3.57 3.94
CA LYS A 31 16.19 -2.79 5.18
C LYS A 31 15.05 -3.02 6.17
N LEU A 32 13.80 -2.97 5.71
CA LEU A 32 12.62 -3.23 6.55
C LEU A 32 12.66 -4.62 7.18
N ARG A 33 12.99 -5.65 6.38
CA ARG A 33 13.16 -7.03 6.87
C ARG A 33 14.32 -7.14 7.84
N GLY A 34 15.43 -6.42 7.61
CA GLY A 34 16.58 -6.43 8.52
C GLY A 34 16.25 -5.84 9.91
N ALA A 35 15.42 -4.80 9.97
CA ALA A 35 15.07 -4.12 11.22
C ALA A 35 13.91 -4.80 11.98
N TYR A 36 12.88 -5.28 11.27
CA TYR A 36 11.62 -5.74 11.88
C TYR A 36 11.22 -7.17 11.47
N GLY A 37 12.10 -7.90 10.77
CA GLY A 37 11.85 -9.27 10.37
C GLY A 37 10.62 -9.42 9.45
N PRO A 38 9.95 -10.58 9.47
CA PRO A 38 8.73 -10.80 8.68
C PRO A 38 7.55 -9.93 9.16
N THR A 39 7.49 -9.59 10.45
CA THR A 39 6.43 -8.76 11.03
C THR A 39 6.41 -7.36 10.42
N GLY A 40 7.57 -6.75 10.19
CA GLY A 40 7.66 -5.45 9.51
C GLY A 40 7.09 -5.48 8.09
N TYR A 41 7.38 -6.54 7.33
CA TYR A 41 6.81 -6.74 6.00
C TYR A 41 5.29 -6.92 6.08
N ALA A 42 4.80 -7.74 7.01
CA ALA A 42 3.37 -8.01 7.17
C ALA A 42 2.55 -6.74 7.51
N ILE A 43 3.10 -5.88 8.37
CA ILE A 43 2.51 -4.57 8.69
C ILE A 43 2.51 -3.66 7.46
N TYR A 44 3.64 -3.56 6.74
CA TYR A 44 3.74 -2.75 5.54
C TYR A 44 2.78 -3.21 4.43
N ASP A 45 2.74 -4.51 4.15
CA ASP A 45 1.87 -5.09 3.12
C ASP A 45 0.38 -4.83 3.43
N MET A 46 -0.03 -4.95 4.70
CA MET A 46 -1.39 -4.62 5.10
C MET A 46 -1.71 -3.12 4.96
N LEU A 47 -0.75 -2.23 5.25
CA LEU A 47 -0.91 -0.79 4.99
C LEU A 47 -1.06 -0.50 3.50
N VAL A 48 -0.26 -1.14 2.65
CA VAL A 48 -0.39 -1.05 1.19
C VAL A 48 -1.78 -1.51 0.74
N ASN A 49 -2.26 -2.64 1.25
CA ASN A 49 -3.60 -3.14 0.96
C ASN A 49 -4.68 -2.11 1.35
N GLU A 50 -4.55 -1.45 2.50
CA GLU A 50 -5.47 -0.39 2.92
C GLU A 50 -5.44 0.83 2.01
N VAL A 51 -4.25 1.26 1.58
CA VAL A 51 -4.07 2.37 0.63
C VAL A 51 -4.77 2.08 -0.70
N ILE A 52 -4.57 0.88 -1.25
CA ILE A 52 -5.18 0.49 -2.54
C ILE A 52 -6.69 0.31 -2.37
N ARG A 53 -7.14 -0.32 -1.28
CA ARG A 53 -8.56 -0.58 -0.99
C ARG A 53 -9.37 0.71 -0.80
N GLN A 54 -8.76 1.75 -0.24
CA GLN A 54 -9.43 3.04 0.05
C GLN A 54 -9.32 4.07 -1.08
N GLY A 55 -8.65 3.74 -2.18
CA GLY A 55 -8.69 4.58 -3.37
C GLY A 55 -7.45 5.46 -3.60
N SER A 56 -6.28 5.02 -3.14
CA SER A 56 -4.90 5.56 -3.37
C SER A 56 -4.20 6.18 -2.16
N PHE A 57 -4.88 6.35 -1.04
CA PHE A 57 -4.29 6.76 0.25
C PHE A 57 -5.13 6.26 1.42
N VAL A 58 -4.56 6.28 2.62
CA VAL A 58 -5.31 6.06 3.87
C VAL A 58 -4.85 7.06 4.94
N CYS A 59 -5.77 7.53 5.77
CA CYS A 59 -5.43 8.37 6.92
C CYS A 59 -4.77 7.53 8.03
N ALA A 60 -3.63 8.01 8.54
CA ALA A 60 -2.87 7.41 9.63
C ALA A 60 -3.54 7.65 10.99
N THR A 61 -4.69 7.01 11.18
CA THR A 61 -5.51 7.15 12.39
C THR A 61 -5.11 6.12 13.45
N THR A 62 -5.36 6.46 14.72
CA THR A 62 -5.17 5.52 15.84
C THR A 62 -6.00 4.23 15.66
N SER A 63 -7.19 4.33 15.07
CA SER A 63 -8.05 3.17 14.81
C SER A 63 -7.47 2.24 13.74
N LEU A 64 -6.87 2.79 12.66
CA LEU A 64 -6.11 2.00 11.69
C LEU A 64 -5.01 1.23 12.40
N PHE A 65 -4.10 1.93 13.11
CA PHE A 65 -2.96 1.27 13.76
C PHE A 65 -3.36 0.25 14.81
N SER A 66 -4.43 0.51 15.57
CA SER A 66 -4.95 -0.45 16.57
C SER A 66 -5.51 -1.71 15.92
N ARG A 67 -6.17 -1.59 14.76
CA ARG A 67 -6.66 -2.74 13.99
C ARG A 67 -5.51 -3.57 13.44
N ILE A 68 -4.48 -2.91 12.89
CA ILE A 68 -3.28 -3.58 12.40
C ILE A 68 -2.58 -4.35 13.52
N ALA A 69 -2.41 -3.68 14.67
CA ALA A 69 -1.79 -4.23 15.85
C ALA A 69 -2.50 -5.50 16.33
N ARG A 70 -3.84 -5.44 16.44
CA ARG A 70 -4.66 -6.58 16.84
C ARG A 70 -4.60 -7.74 15.84
N TYR A 71 -4.56 -7.46 14.54
CA TYR A 71 -4.54 -8.50 13.51
C TYR A 71 -3.24 -9.32 13.53
N TRP A 72 -2.10 -8.64 13.72
CA TRP A 72 -0.78 -9.27 13.72
C TRP A 72 -0.28 -9.66 15.12
N ASP A 73 -1.09 -9.47 16.16
CA ASP A 73 -0.71 -9.69 17.56
C ASP A 73 0.57 -8.94 17.97
N VAL A 74 0.60 -7.64 17.66
CA VAL A 74 1.72 -6.72 17.98
C VAL A 74 1.22 -5.50 18.75
N SER A 75 2.15 -4.73 19.31
CA SER A 75 1.80 -3.47 19.96
C SER A 75 1.52 -2.35 18.95
N VAL A 76 0.66 -1.40 19.33
CA VAL A 76 0.41 -0.21 18.49
C VAL A 76 1.68 0.65 18.36
N SER A 77 2.57 0.63 19.35
CA SER A 77 3.89 1.28 19.25
C SER A 77 4.75 0.64 18.17
N GLN A 78 4.82 -0.68 18.09
CA GLN A 78 5.56 -1.38 17.03
C GLN A 78 5.01 -1.06 15.64
N VAL A 79 3.68 -0.94 15.49
CA VAL A 79 3.08 -0.50 14.21
C VAL A 79 3.54 0.91 13.84
N ARG A 80 3.57 1.85 14.81
CA ARG A 80 4.05 3.22 14.57
C ARG A 80 5.52 3.25 14.20
N GLU A 81 6.37 2.50 14.90
CA GLU A 81 7.81 2.40 14.59
C GLU A 81 8.03 1.88 13.16
N VAL A 82 7.27 0.86 12.74
CA VAL A 82 7.33 0.35 11.37
C VAL A 82 6.88 1.40 10.35
N VAL A 83 5.81 2.15 10.64
CA VAL A 83 5.33 3.25 9.77
C VAL A 83 6.40 4.33 9.64
N ASP A 84 6.99 4.77 10.75
CA ASP A 84 8.06 5.77 10.78
C ASP A 84 9.28 5.31 9.98
N TYR A 85 9.66 4.03 10.11
CA TYR A 85 10.75 3.46 9.32
C TYR A 85 10.40 3.38 7.84
N CYS A 86 9.16 3.03 7.47
CA CYS A 86 8.70 3.04 6.08
C CYS A 86 8.75 4.44 5.46
N LEU A 87 8.43 5.48 6.24
CA LEU A 87 8.56 6.88 5.81
C LEU A 87 10.04 7.26 5.58
N GLN A 88 10.96 6.83 6.46
CA GLN A 88 12.40 7.05 6.28
C GLN A 88 12.97 6.33 5.05
N LEU A 89 12.45 5.15 4.73
CA LEU A 89 12.85 4.36 3.56
C LEU A 89 12.22 4.85 2.25
N GLY A 90 11.32 5.83 2.29
CA GLY A 90 10.62 6.33 1.11
C GLY A 90 9.53 5.39 0.57
N LEU A 91 9.11 4.39 1.36
CA LEU A 91 7.99 3.51 1.01
C LEU A 91 6.65 4.25 1.08
N PHE A 92 6.55 5.20 2.02
CA PHE A 92 5.52 6.21 2.08
C PHE A 92 6.11 7.61 1.91
N ASN A 93 5.32 8.54 1.41
CA ASN A 93 5.73 9.93 1.24
C ASN A 93 5.72 10.67 2.59
N LEU A 94 6.92 10.99 3.09
CA LEU A 94 7.12 11.68 4.36
C LEU A 94 6.44 13.06 4.42
N HIS A 95 6.45 13.81 3.32
CA HIS A 95 5.85 15.14 3.28
C HIS A 95 4.33 15.08 3.41
N LEU A 96 3.69 14.20 2.64
CA LEU A 96 2.24 13.98 2.72
C LEU A 96 1.80 13.47 4.10
N PHE A 97 2.60 12.61 4.73
CA PHE A 97 2.34 12.16 6.08
C PHE A 97 2.41 13.31 7.08
N LYS A 98 3.45 14.15 7.02
CA LYS A 98 3.61 15.28 7.95
C LYS A 98 2.54 16.35 7.77
N GLU A 99 2.13 16.62 6.53
CA GLU A 99 1.21 17.71 6.22
C GLU A 99 -0.26 17.30 6.39
N TYR A 100 -0.62 16.08 5.98
CA TYR A 100 -2.02 15.64 5.93
C TYR A 100 -2.32 14.41 6.78
N ASN A 101 -1.31 13.83 7.45
CA ASN A 101 -1.44 12.57 8.19
C ASN A 101 -2.00 11.42 7.33
N ILE A 102 -1.55 11.35 6.06
CA ILE A 102 -1.94 10.29 5.11
C ILE A 102 -0.74 9.42 4.73
N LEU A 103 -1.02 8.14 4.51
CA LEU A 103 -0.08 7.17 3.97
C LEU A 103 -0.38 6.94 2.50
N THR A 104 0.60 7.24 1.65
CA THR A 104 0.58 6.98 0.21
C THR A 104 1.99 7.15 -0.35
N SER A 105 2.22 6.76 -1.60
CA SER A 105 3.43 7.06 -2.35
C SER A 105 3.11 7.12 -3.85
N ALA A 106 4.01 7.68 -4.65
CA ALA A 106 3.83 7.73 -6.10
C ALA A 106 3.71 6.31 -6.70
N ASP A 107 4.43 5.33 -6.14
CA ASP A 107 4.35 3.94 -6.57
C ASP A 107 2.97 3.33 -6.24
N LEU A 108 2.46 3.57 -5.03
CA LEU A 108 1.13 3.09 -4.61
C LEU A 108 0.01 3.72 -5.44
N GLN A 109 0.09 5.01 -5.73
CA GLN A 109 -0.87 5.68 -6.60
C GLN A 109 -0.85 5.10 -8.02
N ARG A 110 0.33 4.79 -8.59
CA ARG A 110 0.44 4.10 -9.89
C ARG A 110 -0.17 2.71 -9.85
N ARG A 111 0.13 1.90 -8.83
CA ARG A 111 -0.44 0.55 -8.65
C ARG A 111 -1.96 0.61 -8.57
N TYR A 112 -2.51 1.57 -7.82
CA TYR A 112 -3.96 1.80 -7.76
C TYR A 112 -4.54 2.08 -9.15
N LEU A 113 -3.96 3.04 -9.88
CA LEU A 113 -4.43 3.41 -11.23
C LEU A 113 -4.36 2.24 -12.23
N GLN A 114 -3.30 1.43 -12.18
CA GLN A 114 -3.17 0.21 -12.99
C GLN A 114 -4.27 -0.80 -12.65
N ALA A 115 -4.47 -1.09 -11.37
CA ALA A 115 -5.50 -2.01 -10.92
C ALA A 115 -6.92 -1.52 -11.27
N CYS A 116 -7.14 -0.21 -11.27
CA CYS A 116 -8.38 0.40 -11.73
C CYS A 116 -8.59 0.18 -13.25
N ALA A 117 -7.53 0.30 -14.04
CA ALA A 117 -7.59 0.06 -15.47
C ALA A 117 -7.89 -1.41 -15.78
N GLU A 118 -7.23 -2.33 -15.06
CA GLU A 118 -7.46 -3.77 -15.17
C GLU A 118 -8.90 -4.12 -14.80
N SER A 119 -9.41 -3.62 -13.67
CA SER A 119 -10.78 -3.90 -13.19
C SER A 119 -11.86 -3.45 -14.18
N ARG A 120 -11.60 -2.37 -14.95
CA ARG A 120 -12.49 -1.93 -16.04
C ARG A 120 -12.41 -2.83 -17.29
N SER A 121 -11.28 -3.50 -17.49
CA SER A 121 -11.03 -4.38 -18.63
C SER A 121 -11.45 -5.85 -18.39
N SER A 122 -11.62 -6.26 -17.12
CA SER A 122 -11.94 -7.64 -16.71
C SER A 122 -13.28 -8.20 -17.20
N GLY A 123 -14.05 -7.45 -17.99
CA GLY A 123 -15.17 -7.97 -18.79
C GLY A 123 -14.74 -8.75 -20.05
N ARG A 124 -13.43 -8.88 -20.33
CA ARG A 124 -12.91 -9.64 -21.47
C ARG A 124 -12.02 -10.78 -20.97
N ILE A 125 -12.61 -11.97 -20.82
CA ILE A 125 -11.86 -13.22 -20.75
C ILE A 125 -11.23 -13.41 -22.15
N PRO A 126 -9.90 -13.46 -22.31
CA PRO A 126 -9.30 -13.90 -23.56
C PRO A 126 -9.79 -15.31 -23.83
N GLY A 127 -10.44 -15.50 -24.99
CA GLY A 127 -11.11 -16.74 -25.32
C GLY A 127 -10.22 -17.97 -25.12
N ARG A 128 -10.77 -18.94 -24.38
CA ARG A 128 -10.48 -20.37 -24.49
C ARG A 128 -9.00 -20.74 -24.28
N LEU A 129 -8.64 -21.02 -23.02
CA LEU A 129 -7.51 -21.89 -22.74
C LEU A 129 -7.83 -23.28 -23.30
N HIS A 130 -7.31 -23.58 -24.50
CA HIS A 130 -7.24 -24.95 -25.00
C HIS A 130 -6.14 -25.65 -24.20
N TYR A 131 -6.55 -26.41 -23.17
CA TYR A 131 -5.70 -27.44 -22.61
C TYR A 131 -5.54 -28.54 -23.67
N LEU A 132 -4.35 -28.62 -24.25
CA LEU A 132 -3.85 -29.82 -24.93
C LEU A 132 -3.01 -30.62 -23.93
#